data_AF-A0A2E9KPQ4-F1
#
_entry.id   AF-A0A2E9KPQ4-F1
#
_cell.length_a   1.000
_cell.length_b   1.000
_cell.length_c   1.000
_cell.angle_alpha   90.00
_cell.angle_beta   90.00
_cell.angle_gamma   90.00
#
_symmetry.space_group_name_H-M   'P 1'
#
loop_
_entity.id
_entity.type
_entity.pdbx_description
1 polymer ?
#
loop_
_entity_poly.entity_id
_entity_poly.type
_entity_poly.pdbx_seq_one_letter_code
_entity_poly.pdbx_strand_id
1 'polypeptide(L)'
;MSYLGLIGLFGLIGLTGLLNKVHPSQAGSLIRLLGLLGLFGLGGFWISSLGACGAFGALGVWNHQNPSVARLSYLGWLGIIGVIQTIAFYLF
;
A
#
# COMPACT_ATOMS: atom_id res chain seq x y z
N MET A 1 -0.79 -2.78 -22.33
CA MET A 1 -1.57 -3.10 -21.11
C MET A 1 -0.62 -3.11 -19.94
N SER A 2 -0.69 -2.11 -19.07
CA SER A 2 0.25 -1.98 -17.95
C SER A 2 -0.17 -2.94 -16.84
N TYR A 3 0.49 -4.09 -16.73
CA TYR A 3 0.30 -5.05 -15.64
C TYR A 3 0.64 -4.48 -14.25
N LEU A 4 1.18 -3.26 -14.18
CA LEU A 4 1.59 -2.58 -12.96
C LEU A 4 0.40 -2.25 -12.04
N GLY A 5 -0.82 -2.12 -12.57
CA GLY A 5 -2.03 -1.99 -11.74
C GLY A 5 -2.25 -3.20 -10.81
N LEU A 6 -1.77 -4.39 -11.20
CA LEU A 6 -1.86 -5.59 -10.36
C LEU A 6 -1.00 -5.48 -9.09
N ILE A 7 0.08 -4.69 -9.12
CA ILE A 7 0.89 -4.39 -7.93
C ILE A 7 0.03 -3.65 -6.89
N GLY A 8 -0.89 -2.80 -7.34
CA GLY A 8 -1.85 -2.10 -6.49
C GLY A 8 -2.70 -3.02 -5.62
N LEU A 9 -2.97 -4.24 -6.09
CA LEU A 9 -3.81 -5.22 -5.37
C LEU A 9 -3.17 -5.70 -4.06
N PHE A 10 -1.84 -5.64 -3.94
CA PHE A 10 -1.17 -5.92 -2.65
C PHE A 10 -1.63 -4.95 -1.56
N GLY A 11 -2.15 -3.77 -1.92
CA GLY A 11 -2.76 -2.82 -0.99
C GLY A 11 -3.91 -3.40 -0.15
N LEU A 12 -4.65 -4.37 -0.69
CA LEU A 12 -5.79 -5.00 -0.01
C LEU A 12 -5.37 -5.75 1.27
N ILE A 13 -4.10 -6.12 1.39
CA ILE A 13 -3.51 -6.69 2.61
C ILE A 13 -3.73 -5.75 3.80
N GLY A 14 -3.72 -4.42 3.58
CA GLY A 14 -4.01 -3.41 4.60
C GLY A 14 -5.34 -3.62 5.32
N LEU A 15 -6.36 -4.16 4.61
CA LEU A 15 -7.67 -4.44 5.19
C LEU A 15 -7.64 -5.53 6.25
N THR A 16 -6.62 -6.41 6.24
CA THR A 16 -6.48 -7.43 7.27
C THR A 16 -6.20 -6.84 8.65
N GLY A 17 -5.62 -5.62 8.73
CA GLY A 17 -5.48 -4.86 9.97
C GLY A 17 -6.78 -4.24 10.50
N LEU A 18 -7.83 -4.16 9.66
CA LEU A 18 -9.18 -3.78 10.10
C LEU A 18 -9.92 -4.98 10.72
N LEU A 19 -9.70 -6.17 10.16
CA LEU A 19 -10.27 -7.43 10.65
C LEU A 19 -9.59 -7.86 11.96
N ASN A 20 -8.27 -7.75 12.03
CA ASN A 20 -7.47 -8.03 13.23
C ASN A 20 -6.89 -6.73 13.75
N LYS A 21 -7.58 -6.10 14.68
CA LYS A 21 -7.15 -4.80 15.22
C LYS A 21 -5.83 -4.93 15.97
N VAL A 22 -4.91 -4.05 15.63
CA VAL A 22 -3.66 -3.92 16.36
C VAL A 22 -3.90 -3.30 17.74
N HIS A 23 -3.22 -3.81 18.76
CA HIS A 23 -3.28 -3.23 20.10
C HIS A 23 -2.84 -1.75 20.09
N PRO A 24 -3.53 -0.86 20.84
CA PRO A 24 -3.18 0.57 20.89
C PRO A 24 -1.75 0.84 21.37
N SER A 25 -1.19 -0.05 22.20
CA SER A 25 0.17 0.03 22.73
C SER A 25 1.25 -0.42 21.74
N GLN A 26 0.89 -0.96 20.57
CA GLN A 26 1.89 -1.40 19.60
C GLN A 26 2.52 -0.22 18.85
N ALA A 27 3.85 -0.22 18.79
CA ALA A 27 4.62 0.76 18.04
C ALA A 27 4.30 0.72 16.53
N GLY A 28 4.62 1.80 15.81
CA GLY A 28 4.47 1.86 14.36
C GLY A 28 3.10 2.33 13.84
N SER A 29 2.33 3.04 14.66
CA SER A 29 1.06 3.66 14.25
C SER A 29 1.20 4.58 13.03
N LEU A 30 2.28 5.35 12.95
CA LEU A 30 2.58 6.24 11.83
C LEU A 30 2.75 5.47 10.51
N ILE A 31 3.47 4.33 10.52
CA ILE A 31 3.66 3.52 9.30
C ILE A 31 2.35 2.87 8.87
N ARG A 32 1.52 2.43 9.82
CA ARG A 32 0.17 1.94 9.52
C ARG A 32 -0.71 3.02 8.91
N LEU A 33 -0.56 4.28 9.34
CA LEU A 33 -1.26 5.40 8.74
C LEU A 33 -0.83 5.67 7.29
N LEU A 34 0.44 5.43 6.95
CA LEU A 34 0.91 5.45 5.55
C LEU A 34 0.17 4.42 4.68
N GLY A 35 -0.43 3.38 5.28
CA GLY A 35 -1.36 2.48 4.60
C GLY A 35 -2.51 3.20 3.90
N LEU A 36 -2.96 4.35 4.41
CA LEU A 36 -4.02 5.14 3.76
C LEU A 36 -3.60 5.68 2.40
N LEU A 37 -2.29 5.83 2.14
CA LEU A 37 -1.78 6.21 0.82
C LEU A 37 -2.15 5.18 -0.25
N GLY A 38 -2.45 3.93 0.13
CA GLY A 38 -2.96 2.90 -0.78
C GLY A 38 -4.28 3.29 -1.45
N LEU A 39 -5.08 4.19 -0.84
CA LEU A 39 -6.30 4.69 -1.46
C LEU A 39 -6.02 5.51 -2.74
N PHE A 40 -4.83 6.11 -2.87
CA PHE A 40 -4.42 6.75 -4.12
C PHE A 40 -4.36 5.76 -5.29
N GLY A 41 -4.19 4.46 -5.02
CA GLY A 41 -4.28 3.40 -6.01
C GLY A 41 -5.63 3.32 -6.73
N LEU A 42 -6.72 3.77 -6.10
CA LEU A 42 -8.04 3.85 -6.74
C LEU A 42 -8.05 4.88 -7.87
N GLY A 43 -7.19 5.91 -7.81
CA GLY A 43 -6.92 6.81 -8.93
C GLY A 43 -6.45 6.07 -10.20
N GLY A 44 -5.93 4.85 -10.03
CA GLY A 44 -5.57 3.90 -11.09
C GLY A 44 -6.66 3.62 -12.12
N PHE A 45 -7.94 3.75 -11.74
CA PHE A 45 -9.07 3.59 -12.67
C PHE A 45 -9.12 4.68 -13.75
N TRP A 46 -8.64 5.88 -13.44
CA TRP A 46 -8.59 7.02 -14.37
C TRP A 46 -7.17 7.25 -14.92
N ILE A 47 -6.16 7.04 -14.08
CA ILE A 47 -4.75 7.32 -14.37
C ILE A 47 -3.95 6.04 -14.11
N SER A 48 -3.59 5.32 -15.18
CA SER A 48 -2.93 4.02 -15.07
C SER A 48 -1.63 4.01 -14.24
N SER A 49 -0.90 5.12 -14.17
CA SER A 49 0.34 5.25 -13.40
C SER A 49 0.12 5.25 -11.88
N LEU A 50 -1.06 5.66 -11.41
CA LEU A 50 -1.41 5.65 -9.99
C LEU A 50 -1.76 4.26 -9.47
N GLY A 51 -2.07 3.30 -10.33
CA GLY A 51 -2.53 1.96 -9.92
C GLY A 51 -1.56 1.25 -8.99
N ALA A 52 -0.25 1.34 -9.25
CA ALA A 52 0.77 0.71 -8.42
C ALA A 52 0.91 1.36 -7.02
N CYS A 53 0.49 2.62 -6.84
CA CYS A 53 0.44 3.27 -5.53
C CYS A 53 -0.51 2.55 -4.56
N GLY A 54 -1.45 1.75 -5.08
CA GLY A 54 -2.32 0.89 -4.28
C GLY A 54 -1.57 0.02 -3.28
N ALA A 55 -0.36 -0.45 -3.65
CA ALA A 55 0.45 -1.31 -2.80
C ALA A 55 0.74 -0.70 -1.43
N PHE A 56 0.85 0.64 -1.30
CA PHE A 56 1.04 1.30 0.00
C PHE A 56 0.03 0.87 1.05
N GLY A 57 -1.17 0.42 0.66
CA GLY A 57 -2.17 -0.18 1.55
C GLY A 57 -1.62 -1.27 2.46
N ALA A 58 -0.66 -2.08 2.00
CA ALA A 58 -0.03 -3.12 2.80
C ALA A 58 0.79 -2.57 3.98
N LEU A 59 1.28 -1.32 3.93
CA LEU A 59 1.90 -0.68 5.10
C LEU A 59 0.95 -0.58 6.31
N GLY A 60 -0.37 -0.64 6.07
CA GLY A 60 -1.41 -0.67 7.10
C GLY A 60 -1.27 -1.81 8.12
N VAL A 61 -0.56 -2.88 7.77
CA VAL A 61 -0.30 -4.01 8.67
C VAL A 61 1.10 -4.02 9.28
N TRP A 62 1.84 -2.91 9.18
CA TRP A 62 3.16 -2.80 9.77
C TRP A 62 3.13 -3.04 11.28
N ASN A 63 4.05 -3.90 11.75
CA ASN A 63 4.19 -4.26 13.16
C ASN A 63 2.89 -4.80 13.79
N HIS A 64 2.11 -5.56 13.02
CA HIS A 64 0.94 -6.30 13.50
C HIS A 64 1.36 -7.40 14.49
N GLN A 65 0.52 -7.77 15.49
CA GLN A 65 0.88 -8.77 16.51
C GLN A 65 1.24 -10.13 15.90
N ASN A 66 0.55 -10.49 14.82
CA ASN A 66 0.89 -11.66 14.01
C ASN A 66 2.09 -11.35 13.08
N PRO A 67 3.26 -12.00 13.28
CA PRO A 67 4.47 -11.73 12.51
C PRO A 67 4.37 -12.16 11.03
N SER A 68 3.45 -13.07 10.70
CA SER A 68 3.19 -13.44 9.31
C SER A 68 2.48 -12.31 8.56
N VAL A 69 1.54 -11.64 9.23
CA VAL A 69 0.82 -10.48 8.68
C VAL A 69 1.75 -9.26 8.62
N ALA A 70 2.56 -9.03 9.65
CA ALA A 70 3.54 -7.95 9.66
C ALA A 70 4.55 -8.06 8.51
N ARG A 71 4.95 -9.26 8.09
CA ARG A 71 5.83 -9.43 6.92
C ARG A 71 5.20 -8.97 5.61
N LEU A 72 3.88 -9.00 5.50
CA LEU A 72 3.21 -8.54 4.28
C LEU A 72 3.30 -7.02 4.10
N SER A 73 3.59 -6.25 5.15
CA SER A 73 3.74 -4.80 5.01
C SER A 73 4.94 -4.39 4.15
N TYR A 74 5.94 -5.26 3.98
CA TYR A 74 7.07 -4.97 3.09
C TYR A 74 6.63 -4.86 1.62
N LEU A 75 5.56 -5.56 1.23
CA LEU A 75 4.98 -5.41 -0.11
C LEU A 75 4.43 -3.99 -0.34
N GLY A 76 4.18 -3.24 0.73
CA GLY A 76 3.72 -1.85 0.63
C GLY A 76 4.74 -0.90 0.01
N TRP A 77 6.02 -1.23 0.10
CA TRP A 77 7.08 -0.46 -0.55
C TRP A 77 7.04 -0.54 -2.07
N LEU A 78 6.36 -1.55 -2.65
CA LEU A 78 6.10 -1.59 -4.10
C LEU A 78 5.28 -0.38 -4.58
N GLY A 79 4.59 0.33 -3.67
CA GLY A 79 3.90 1.57 -3.97
C GLY A 79 4.82 2.67 -4.52
N ILE A 80 6.11 2.64 -4.18
CA ILE A 80 7.12 3.58 -4.73
C ILE A 80 7.19 3.48 -6.26
N ILE A 81 6.98 2.29 -6.83
CA ILE A 81 6.96 2.09 -8.29
C ILE A 81 5.87 2.94 -8.93
N GLY A 82 4.69 3.01 -8.31
CA GLY A 82 3.60 3.87 -8.78
C GLY A 82 3.93 5.36 -8.70
N VAL A 83 4.64 5.79 -7.65
CA VAL A 83 5.11 7.17 -7.52
C VAL A 83 6.10 7.51 -8.63
N ILE A 84 7.14 6.69 -8.81
CA ILE A 84 8.14 6.90 -9.87
C ILE A 84 7.48 6.90 -11.25
N GLN A 85 6.54 5.98 -11.49
CA GLN A 85 5.84 5.91 -12.76
C GLN A 85 4.94 7.12 -13.00
N THR A 86 4.28 7.64 -11.96
CA THR A 86 3.46 8.84 -12.07
C THR A 86 4.32 10.06 -12.36
N ILE A 87 5.44 10.21 -11.65
CA ILE A 87 6.42 11.28 -11.91
C ILE A 87 6.95 11.17 -13.34
N ALA A 88 7.33 9.96 -13.78
CA ALA A 88 7.83 9.72 -15.12
C ALA A 88 6.80 10.08 -16.20
N PHE A 89 5.52 9.78 -15.97
CA PHE A 89 4.44 10.07 -16.92
C PHE A 89 4.12 11.56 -17.08
N TYR A 90 4.30 12.37 -16.03
CA TYR A 90 3.97 13.80 -16.05
C TYR A 90 5.16 14.71 -16.35
N LEU A 91 6.40 14.27 -16.09
CA LEU A 91 7.61 15.08 -16.25
C LEU A 91 8.44 14.74 -17.50
N PHE A 92 8.18 13.59 -18.15
CA PHE A 92 8.88 13.16 -19.37
C PHE A 92 7.86 12.77 -20.45
#